data_AF-A0A523AJE9-F1
#
_entry.id   AF-A0A523AJE9-F1
#
_cell.length_a   1.000
_cell.length_b   1.000
_cell.length_c   1.000
_cell.angle_alpha   90.00
_cell.angle_beta   90.00
_cell.angle_gamma   90.00
#
_symmetry.space_group_name_H-M   'P 1'
#
loop_
_entity.id
_entity.type
_entity.pdbx_description
1 polymer ?
#
loop_
_entity_poly.entity_id
_entity_poly.type
_entity_poly.pdbx_seq_one_letter_code
_entity_poly.pdbx_strand_id
1 'polypeptide(L)' 'MREIRELSREDLKKKLRELEIELIKLRTKVKSGGAIKNPGAIRQIRKDIARIKMVLCERK' A
#
# COMPACT_ATOMS: atom_id res chain seq x y z
N MET A 1 1.37 10.94 7.82
CA MET A 1 2.64 11.18 7.07
C MET A 1 3.86 11.16 7.99
N ARG A 2 3.77 11.71 9.22
CA ARG A 2 4.83 11.63 10.24
C ARG A 2 5.29 10.19 10.49
N GLU A 3 4.35 9.27 10.72
CA GLU A 3 4.63 7.85 10.98
C GLU A 3 5.41 7.15 9.85
N ILE A 4 5.17 7.48 8.57
CA ILE A 4 5.89 6.87 7.44
C ILE A 4 7.32 7.44 7.36
N ARG A 5 7.52 8.69 7.78
CA ARG A 5 8.83 9.35 7.80
C ARG A 5 9.68 8.96 9.01
N GLU A 6 9.10 8.31 10.01
CA GLU A 6 9.82 7.82 11.21
C GLU A 6 10.31 6.37 11.06
N LEU A 7 9.70 5.59 10.16
CA LEU A 7 10.11 4.19 9.89
C LEU A 7 11.50 4.11 9.24
N SER A 8 12.25 3.04 9.52
CA SER A 8 13.52 2.76 8.82
C SER A 8 13.29 2.41 7.34
N ARG A 9 14.33 2.54 6.51
CA ARG A 9 14.26 2.14 5.09
C ARG A 9 13.83 0.67 4.91
N GLU A 10 14.25 -0.21 5.81
CA GLU A 10 13.89 -1.63 5.76
C GLU A 10 12.42 -1.84 6.12
N ASP A 11 11.92 -1.17 7.15
CA ASP A 11 10.51 -1.25 7.56
C ASP A 11 9.59 -0.67 6.49
N LEU A 12 10.00 0.42 5.83
CA LEU A 12 9.29 0.96 4.67
C LEU A 12 9.20 -0.06 3.53
N LYS A 13 10.29 -0.80 3.25
CA LYS A 13 10.28 -1.86 2.23
C LYS A 13 9.43 -3.08 2.65
N LYS A 14 9.38 -3.42 3.94
CA LYS A 14 8.50 -4.47 4.46
C LYS A 14 7.04 -4.07 4.30
N LYS A 15 6.67 -2.88 4.80
CA LYS A 15 5.31 -2.33 4.71
C LYS A 15 4.85 -2.13 3.26
N LEU A 16 5.77 -1.74 2.37
CA LEU A 16 5.48 -1.67 0.93
C LEU A 16 5.06 -3.03 0.36
N ARG A 17 5.81 -4.10 0.69
CA ARG A 17 5.49 -5.46 0.22
C ARG A 17 4.15 -5.95 0.76
N GLU A 18 3.86 -5.67 2.03
CA GLU A 18 2.57 -6.02 2.64
C GLU A 18 1.40 -5.37 1.90
N LEU A 19 1.49 -4.06 1.63
CA LEU A 19 0.47 -3.31 0.90
C LEU A 19 0.31 -3.78 -0.56
N GLU A 20 1.40 -4.17 -1.22
CA GLU A 20 1.34 -4.73 -2.57
C GLU A 20 0.64 -6.10 -2.59
N ILE A 21 0.90 -6.96 -1.60
CA ILE A 21 0.19 -8.25 -1.43
C ILE A 21 -1.30 -8.02 -1.16
N GLU A 22 -1.64 -7.08 -0.27
CA GLU A 22 -3.02 -6.73 0.04
C GLU A 22 -3.76 -6.20 -1.20
N LEU A 23 -3.11 -5.35 -2.00
CA LEU A 23 -3.65 -4.85 -3.25
C LEU A 23 -3.97 -6.00 -4.23
N ILE A 24 -3.07 -6.99 -4.34
CA ILE A 24 -3.29 -8.17 -5.19
C ILE A 24 -4.50 -8.97 -4.69
N LYS A 25 -4.57 -9.26 -3.38
CA LYS A 25 -5.71 -9.97 -2.77
C LYS A 25 -7.05 -9.26 -3.02
N LEU A 26 -7.07 -7.94 -2.91
CA LEU A 26 -8.27 -7.16 -3.19
C LEU A 26 -8.63 -7.23 -4.67
N ARG A 27 -7.64 -7.09 -5.57
CA ARG A 27 -7.86 -7.18 -7.02
C ARG A 27 -8.38 -8.55 -7.45
N THR A 28 -7.84 -9.64 -6.88
CA THR A 28 -8.33 -10.99 -7.18
C THR A 28 -9.77 -11.14 -6.70
N LYS A 29 -10.10 -10.67 -5.50
CA LYS A 29 -11.47 -10.69 -4.98
C LYS A 29 -12.46 -9.90 -5.86
N VAL A 30 -12.07 -8.72 -6.34
CA VAL A 30 -12.86 -7.94 -7.31
C VAL A 30 -13.09 -8.74 -8.58
N LYS A 31 -12.00 -9.31 -9.14
CA LYS A 31 -12.02 -10.00 -10.41
C LYS A 31 -12.84 -11.30 -10.37
N SER A 32 -12.87 -11.97 -9.23
CA SER A 32 -13.72 -13.15 -8.98
C SER A 32 -15.21 -12.81 -8.81
N GLY A 33 -15.63 -11.56 -9.00
CA GLY A 33 -17.03 -11.14 -8.85
C GLY A 33 -17.48 -11.05 -7.39
N GLY A 34 -16.55 -11.06 -6.44
CA GLY A 34 -16.86 -10.97 -5.02
C GLY A 34 -17.30 -9.56 -4.64
N ALA A 35 -18.38 -9.46 -3.86
CA ALA A 35 -18.81 -8.18 -3.30
C ALA A 35 -17.68 -7.55 -2.46
N ILE A 36 -17.29 -6.34 -2.83
CA ILE A 36 -16.28 -5.56 -2.12
C ILE A 36 -17.03 -4.69 -1.11
N LYS A 37 -16.76 -4.91 0.18
CA LYS A 37 -17.35 -4.08 1.26
C LYS A 37 -16.95 -2.60 1.15
N ASN A 38 -15.73 -2.32 0.68
CA ASN A 38 -15.20 -0.95 0.54
C ASN A 38 -14.57 -0.73 -0.85
N PRO A 39 -15.30 -0.16 -1.83
CA PRO A 39 -14.74 0.13 -3.16
C PRO A 39 -13.56 1.13 -3.11
N GLY A 40 -13.51 1.98 -2.08
CA GLY A 40 -12.42 2.93 -1.84
C GLY A 40 -11.10 2.30 -1.37
N ALA A 41 -11.10 1.05 -0.89
CA ALA A 41 -9.92 0.42 -0.28
C ALA A 41 -8.74 0.31 -1.25
N ILE A 42 -9.00 -0.05 -2.51
CA ILE A 42 -7.98 -0.13 -3.56
C ILE A 42 -7.33 1.23 -3.80
N ARG A 43 -8.13 2.32 -3.80
CA ARG A 43 -7.62 3.68 -3.98
C ARG A 43 -6.78 4.12 -2.78
N GLN A 44 -7.19 3.75 -1.57
CA GLN A 44 -6.46 4.03 -0.33
C GLN A 44 -5.08 3.37 -0.36
N ILE A 45 -5.02 2.06 -0.60
CA ILE A 45 -3.78 1.27 -0.63
C ILE A 45 -2.83 1.78 -1.71
N ARG A 46 -3.34 2.15 -2.90
CA ARG A 46 -2.52 2.77 -3.95
C ARG A 46 -1.89 4.08 -3.49
N LYS A 47 -2.62 4.92 -2.75
CA LYS A 47 -2.08 6.17 -2.20
C LYS A 47 -1.04 5.90 -1.12
N ASP A 48 -1.23 4.89 -0.28
CA ASP A 48 -0.27 4.54 0.77
C ASP A 48 1.04 3.98 0.19
N ILE A 49 0.95 3.12 -0.82
CA ILE A 49 2.10 2.67 -1.61
C ILE A 49 2.86 3.87 -2.21
N ALA A 50 2.13 4.82 -2.81
CA ALA A 50 2.75 6.01 -3.41
C ALA A 50 3.48 6.87 -2.37
N ARG A 51 2.91 7.07 -1.18
CA ARG A 51 3.54 7.80 -0.07
C ARG A 51 4.82 7.12 0.41
N ILE A 52 4.82 5.78 0.54
CA ILE A 52 6.02 5.03 0.94
C ILE A 52 7.11 5.14 -0.14
N LYS A 53 6.76 4.98 -1.41
CA LYS A 53 7.71 5.14 -2.53
C LYS A 53 8.29 6.54 -2.59
N MET A 54 7.48 7.57 -2.33
CA MET A 54 7.93 8.96 -2.22
C MET A 54 8.98 9.12 -1.10
N VAL A 55 8.70 8.68 0.13
CA VAL A 55 9.66 8.79 1.25
C VAL A 55 10.94 8.00 0.99
N LEU A 56 10.86 6.83 0.36
CA LEU A 56 12.04 6.07 -0.04
C LEU A 56 12.89 6.82 -1.08
N CYS A 57 12.26 7.58 -1.96
CA CYS A 57 12.95 8.42 -2.95
C CYS A 57 13.55 9.68 -2.32
N GLU A 58 12.85 10.34 -1.39
CA GLU A 58 13.35 11.51 -0.65
C GLU A 58 14.62 11.18 0.15
N ARG A 59 14.72 9.94 0.64
CA ARG A 59 15.89 9.46 1.39
C ARG A 59 17.00 8.92 0.49
N LYS A 60 16.81 8.86 -0.84
CA LYS A 60 17.75 8.27 -1.78
C LYS A 60 19.01 9.10 -1.87
#